data_AF-A0A8C0VBW6-F1
#
_entry.id   AF-A0A8C0VBW6-F1
#
_cell.length_a   1.000
_cell.length_b   1.000
_cell.length_c   1.000
_cell.angle_alpha   90.00
_cell.angle_beta   90.00
_cell.angle_gamma   90.00
#
_symmetry.space_group_name_H-M   'P 1'
#
loop_
_entity.id
_entity.type
_entity.pdbx_description
1 polymer ?
#
loop_
_entity_poly.entity_id
_entity_poly.type
_entity_poly.pdbx_seq_one_letter_code
_entity_poly.pdbx_strand_id
1 'polypeptide(L)'
;GGSGRRRLLLSPLFLSIPLPQQQDLPFKDPRGSPHLPPIKGDRRFPPVPRRCLRAPGSVRVPAESEGCRLCAVGWMLIGTKCYWISDGMNPWNKSREDCGNRGSALLVPWDQDELKPTRHFWIGLSVPVAGTGWAWENGSSLDQDRFQLGLDKRPGACGTLKGNGIYPQTCHTRLQWICQKESAGI
;
A
#
# COMPACT_ATOMS: atom_id res chain seq x y z
N GLY A 1 54.86 48.29 36.12
CA GLY A 1 53.74 49.22 36.33
C GLY A 1 52.71 49.01 35.23
N GLY A 2 51.41 49.04 35.61
CA GLY A 2 50.23 49.16 34.74
C GLY A 2 49.91 47.94 33.85
N SER A 3 49.09 46.95 34.24
CA SER A 3 47.63 46.99 34.45
C SER A 3 46.86 47.65 33.30
N GLY A 4 46.36 46.84 32.37
CA GLY A 4 45.47 47.24 31.29
C GLY A 4 44.40 46.19 31.02
N ARG A 5 43.62 45.84 32.06
CA ARG A 5 42.41 45.00 31.92
C ARG A 5 41.38 45.75 31.08
N ARG A 6 41.25 45.43 29.79
CA ARG A 6 40.05 45.81 29.02
C ARG A 6 38.88 44.97 29.54
N ARG A 7 38.00 45.63 30.30
CA ARG A 7 36.71 45.07 30.71
C ARG A 7 35.86 44.87 29.46
N LEU A 8 35.63 43.62 29.09
CA LEU A 8 34.48 43.24 28.26
C LEU A 8 33.24 43.43 29.14
N LEU A 9 32.49 44.50 28.89
CA LEU A 9 31.16 44.70 29.47
C LEU A 9 30.21 43.72 28.77
N LEU A 10 30.04 42.53 29.34
CA LEU A 10 28.94 41.62 29.01
C LEU A 10 27.69 42.16 29.71
N SER A 11 26.88 42.93 28.97
CA SER A 11 25.54 43.32 29.42
C SER A 11 24.62 42.10 29.40
N PRO A 12 23.94 41.75 30.51
CA PRO A 12 22.96 40.67 30.53
C PRO A 12 21.61 41.25 30.14
N LEU A 13 21.27 41.22 28.86
CA LEU A 13 19.88 41.41 28.45
C LEU A 13 19.17 40.05 28.50
N PHE A 14 18.71 39.71 29.70
CA PHE A 14 17.57 38.83 29.88
C PHE A 14 16.35 39.53 29.27
N LEU A 15 15.93 39.12 28.08
CA LEU A 15 14.56 39.33 27.64
C LEU A 15 13.85 37.99 27.59
N SER A 16 12.97 37.85 28.58
CA SER A 16 12.01 36.78 28.79
C SER A 16 11.22 36.49 27.52
N ILE A 17 11.16 35.19 27.20
CA ILE A 17 10.34 34.59 26.16
C ILE A 17 8.86 34.83 26.51
N PRO A 18 8.06 35.50 25.67
CA PRO A 18 6.62 35.43 25.75
C PRO A 18 6.13 34.28 24.87
N LEU A 19 5.48 33.28 25.47
CA LEU A 19 4.66 32.29 24.79
C LEU A 19 3.19 32.75 24.80
N PRO A 20 2.66 33.26 23.68
CA PRO A 20 1.22 33.10 23.40
C PRO A 20 0.97 32.96 21.87
N GLN A 21 0.01 32.24 21.32
CA GLN A 21 -1.11 31.45 21.79
C GLN A 21 -1.41 30.38 20.74
N GLN A 22 -2.03 29.30 21.19
CA GLN A 22 -2.65 28.27 20.36
C GLN A 22 -3.72 28.93 19.47
N GLN A 23 -3.45 29.04 18.17
CA GLN A 23 -4.46 29.46 17.20
C GLN A 23 -5.35 28.27 16.89
N ASP A 24 -6.65 28.48 17.10
CA ASP A 24 -7.75 27.56 16.94
C ASP A 24 -7.65 26.66 15.71
N LEU A 25 -7.65 25.35 15.96
CA LEU A 25 -8.07 24.36 14.98
C LEU A 25 -9.56 24.62 14.66
N PRO A 26 -9.96 24.78 13.39
CA PRO A 26 -11.38 24.74 13.06
C PRO A 26 -11.90 23.32 13.27
N PHE A 27 -12.64 23.13 14.37
CA PHE A 27 -13.60 22.04 14.53
C PHE A 27 -14.66 22.16 13.42
N LYS A 28 -14.75 21.16 12.54
CA LYS A 28 -15.90 21.00 11.66
C LYS A 28 -16.29 19.52 11.57
N ASP A 29 -17.55 19.28 11.92
CA ASP A 29 -18.24 18.02 12.22
C ASP A 29 -18.03 16.84 11.22
N PRO A 30 -18.28 15.59 11.68
CA PRO A 30 -18.16 14.35 10.93
C PRO A 30 -19.43 14.05 10.12
N ARG A 31 -19.25 13.30 9.02
CA ARG A 31 -20.30 12.85 8.07
C ARG A 31 -20.68 13.90 7.02
N GLY A 32 -19.75 14.16 6.12
CA GLY A 32 -20.04 14.58 4.75
C GLY A 32 -19.42 13.58 3.79
N SER A 33 -20.16 12.53 3.42
CA SER A 33 -19.77 11.66 2.31
C SER A 33 -19.78 12.49 1.03
N PRO A 34 -18.67 12.61 0.29
CA PRO A 34 -18.74 13.10 -1.08
C PRO A 34 -19.38 11.98 -1.89
N HIS A 35 -20.63 12.17 -2.30
CA HIS A 35 -21.14 11.48 -3.50
C HIS A 35 -20.28 11.96 -4.67
N LEU A 36 -19.22 11.22 -4.97
CA LEU A 36 -18.47 11.40 -6.22
C LEU A 36 -19.30 10.81 -7.37
N PRO A 37 -19.39 11.51 -8.51
CA PRO A 37 -20.06 10.99 -9.69
C PRO A 37 -19.34 9.71 -10.17
N PRO A 38 -20.06 8.76 -10.78
CA PRO A 38 -19.42 7.59 -11.36
C PRO A 38 -18.47 8.04 -12.48
N ILE A 39 -17.17 7.87 -12.26
CA ILE A 39 -16.18 8.03 -13.33
C ILE A 39 -16.41 6.87 -14.31
N LYS A 40 -17.05 7.16 -15.45
CA LYS A 40 -17.10 6.30 -16.64
C LYS A 40 -15.69 6.16 -17.22
N GLY A 41 -14.84 5.41 -16.54
CA GLY A 41 -13.75 4.69 -17.18
C GLY A 41 -14.31 3.32 -17.52
N ASP A 42 -14.36 2.98 -18.80
CA ASP A 42 -14.80 1.68 -19.29
C ASP A 42 -13.88 0.59 -18.72
N ARG A 43 -14.19 0.14 -17.50
CA ARG A 43 -13.67 -1.10 -16.90
C ARG A 43 -14.37 -2.23 -17.62
N ARG A 44 -14.11 -2.40 -18.92
CA ARG A 44 -14.60 -3.55 -19.65
C ARG A 44 -13.82 -4.74 -19.11
N PHE A 45 -14.46 -5.44 -18.17
CA PHE A 45 -13.97 -6.68 -17.61
C PHE A 45 -13.58 -7.61 -18.77
N PRO A 46 -12.45 -8.32 -18.69
CA PRO A 46 -12.19 -9.38 -19.65
C PRO A 46 -13.40 -10.34 -19.59
N PRO A 47 -14.05 -10.63 -20.72
CA PRO A 47 -15.18 -11.54 -20.72
C PRO A 47 -14.72 -12.90 -20.18
N VAL A 48 -15.51 -13.48 -19.28
CA VAL A 48 -15.26 -14.84 -18.80
C VAL A 48 -15.18 -15.75 -20.03
N PRO A 49 -14.10 -16.56 -20.19
CA PRO A 49 -14.01 -17.48 -21.32
C PRO A 49 -15.27 -18.35 -21.38
N ARG A 50 -15.86 -18.54 -22.56
CA ARG A 50 -17.11 -19.32 -22.71
C ARG A 50 -17.02 -20.74 -22.11
N ARG A 51 -15.80 -21.28 -22.04
CA ARG A 51 -15.48 -22.58 -21.41
C ARG A 51 -15.72 -22.61 -19.89
N CYS A 52 -15.82 -21.45 -19.24
CA CYS A 52 -16.05 -21.30 -17.81
C CYS A 52 -17.49 -20.92 -17.46
N LEU A 53 -18.37 -20.79 -18.47
CA LEU A 53 -19.80 -20.60 -18.24
C LEU A 53 -20.43 -21.98 -18.00
N ARG A 54 -20.84 -22.27 -16.76
CA ARG A 54 -21.68 -23.44 -16.47
C ARG A 54 -23.05 -23.25 -17.12
N ALA A 55 -23.45 -24.19 -17.97
CA ALA A 55 -24.84 -24.30 -18.39
C ALA A 55 -25.69 -24.73 -17.17
N PRO A 56 -26.87 -24.13 -16.94
CA PRO A 56 -27.78 -24.61 -15.91
C PRO A 56 -28.19 -26.07 -16.22
N GLY A 57 -27.82 -27.02 -15.36
CA GLY A 57 -28.37 -28.38 -15.37
C GLY A 57 -27.50 -29.54 -15.90
N SER A 58 -26.16 -29.46 -15.94
CA SER A 58 -25.33 -30.63 -16.32
C SER A 58 -24.38 -31.06 -15.20
N VAL A 59 -24.61 -32.27 -14.68
CA VAL A 59 -23.68 -33.04 -13.82
C VAL A 59 -23.03 -34.10 -14.70
N ARG A 60 -21.71 -33.98 -14.97
CA ARG A 60 -20.70 -35.08 -15.10
C ARG A 60 -19.29 -34.49 -14.99
N VAL A 61 -18.42 -35.08 -14.14
CA VAL A 61 -16.97 -34.85 -14.06
C VAL A 61 -16.32 -36.23 -13.90
N PRO A 62 -15.43 -36.66 -14.81
CA PRO A 62 -13.97 -36.58 -14.57
C PRO A 62 -13.20 -36.22 -15.87
N ALA A 63 -11.95 -35.74 -15.92
CA ALA A 63 -10.80 -35.81 -15.04
C ALA A 63 -9.96 -34.50 -15.17
N GLU A 64 -8.98 -34.33 -14.27
CA GLU A 64 -8.04 -33.21 -14.14
C GLU A 64 -7.67 -32.49 -15.45
N SER A 65 -8.11 -31.24 -15.56
CA SER A 65 -7.52 -30.21 -16.41
C SER A 65 -7.67 -28.90 -15.65
N GLU A 66 -6.65 -28.04 -15.60
CA GLU A 66 -6.65 -26.77 -14.87
C GLU A 66 -8.03 -26.09 -14.88
N GLY A 67 -8.72 -26.17 -13.74
CA GLY A 67 -10.11 -25.76 -13.61
C GLY A 67 -10.31 -24.29 -13.94
N CYS A 68 -11.55 -23.93 -14.28
CA CYS A 68 -11.89 -22.54 -14.56
C CYS A 68 -11.70 -21.70 -13.31
N ARG A 69 -10.76 -20.77 -13.37
CA ARG A 69 -10.45 -19.84 -12.27
C ARG A 69 -11.25 -18.55 -12.45
N LEU A 70 -11.98 -18.13 -11.42
CA LEU A 70 -12.69 -16.84 -11.41
C LEU A 70 -12.30 -15.98 -10.22
N CYS A 71 -12.43 -14.67 -10.43
CA CYS A 71 -12.34 -13.65 -9.41
C CYS A 71 -13.70 -13.00 -9.16
N ALA A 72 -13.89 -12.46 -7.95
CA ALA A 72 -15.10 -11.69 -7.65
C ALA A 72 -15.20 -10.45 -8.56
N VAL A 73 -16.42 -9.94 -8.74
CA VAL A 73 -16.64 -8.72 -9.53
C VAL A 73 -15.80 -7.57 -8.97
N GLY A 74 -15.12 -6.85 -9.86
CA GLY A 74 -14.20 -5.76 -9.49
C GLY A 74 -12.74 -6.19 -9.28
N TRP A 75 -12.44 -7.49 -9.32
CA TRP A 75 -11.07 -8.03 -9.22
C TRP A 75 -10.55 -8.45 -10.60
N MET A 76 -9.26 -8.25 -10.83
CA MET A 76 -8.55 -8.65 -12.05
C MET A 76 -7.92 -10.02 -11.84
N LEU A 77 -8.20 -10.98 -12.73
CA LEU A 77 -7.53 -12.28 -12.75
C LEU A 77 -6.23 -12.19 -13.54
N ILE A 78 -5.11 -12.51 -12.90
CA ILE A 78 -3.81 -12.67 -13.57
C ILE A 78 -3.23 -14.01 -13.10
N GLY A 79 -3.03 -14.95 -14.04
CA GLY A 79 -2.63 -16.31 -13.71
C GLY A 79 -3.65 -17.01 -12.82
N THR A 80 -3.26 -17.33 -11.59
CA THR A 80 -4.11 -18.00 -10.58
C THR A 80 -4.61 -17.07 -9.48
N LYS A 81 -4.28 -15.79 -9.54
CA LYS A 81 -4.53 -14.81 -8.47
C LYS A 81 -5.45 -13.69 -8.92
N CYS A 82 -6.20 -13.19 -7.96
CA CYS A 82 -7.12 -12.09 -8.09
C CYS A 82 -6.53 -10.83 -7.45
N TYR A 83 -6.54 -9.73 -8.20
CA TYR A 83 -6.01 -8.44 -7.79
C TYR A 83 -7.10 -7.39 -7.71
N TRP A 84 -7.10 -6.59 -6.66
CA TRP A 84 -8.01 -5.46 -6.51
C TRP A 84 -7.22 -4.21 -6.19
N ILE A 85 -7.49 -3.14 -6.93
CA ILE A 85 -6.85 -1.84 -6.74
C ILE A 85 -7.85 -0.95 -6.02
N SER A 86 -7.39 -0.27 -4.97
CA SER A 86 -8.25 0.62 -4.20
C SER A 86 -8.64 1.86 -4.99
N ASP A 87 -9.90 2.28 -4.85
CA ASP A 87 -10.38 3.55 -5.42
C ASP A 87 -9.93 4.75 -4.56
N GLY A 88 -9.70 4.54 -3.26
CA GLY A 88 -9.26 5.56 -2.30
C GLY A 88 -7.79 5.44 -1.89
N MET A 89 -7.36 6.36 -1.02
CA MET A 89 -6.00 6.43 -0.48
C MET A 89 -5.99 6.31 1.04
N ASN A 90 -5.19 5.38 1.58
CA ASN A 90 -5.09 5.13 3.01
C ASN A 90 -3.63 4.98 3.47
N PRO A 91 -3.36 5.17 4.77
CA PRO A 91 -2.12 4.73 5.39
C PRO A 91 -1.96 3.22 5.26
N TRP A 92 -0.71 2.75 5.26
CA TRP A 92 -0.39 1.35 4.98
C TRP A 92 -1.11 0.36 5.92
N ASN A 93 -1.18 0.66 7.21
CA ASN A 93 -1.87 -0.20 8.18
C ASN A 93 -3.38 -0.31 7.89
N LYS A 94 -4.03 0.80 7.51
CA LYS A 94 -5.45 0.81 7.12
C LYS A 94 -5.69 0.10 5.79
N SER A 95 -4.75 0.20 4.85
CA SER A 95 -4.78 -0.59 3.62
C SER A 95 -4.67 -2.09 3.88
N ARG A 96 -3.81 -2.49 4.83
CA ARG A 96 -3.69 -3.89 5.27
C ARG A 96 -4.99 -4.41 5.86
N GLU A 97 -5.60 -3.64 6.75
CA GLU A 97 -6.89 -3.95 7.38
C GLU A 97 -8.01 -4.08 6.33
N ASP A 98 -8.08 -3.17 5.36
CA ASP A 98 -9.08 -3.24 4.28
C ASP A 98 -8.94 -4.51 3.43
N CYS A 99 -7.71 -4.91 3.07
CA CYS A 99 -7.53 -6.20 2.39
C CYS A 99 -7.99 -7.37 3.26
N GLY A 100 -7.66 -7.37 4.56
CA GLY A 100 -8.11 -8.39 5.50
C GLY A 100 -9.63 -8.49 5.58
N ASN A 101 -10.33 -7.35 5.68
CA ASN A 101 -11.80 -7.28 5.69
C ASN A 101 -12.44 -7.80 4.40
N ARG A 102 -11.70 -7.83 3.28
CA ARG A 102 -12.13 -8.41 1.99
C ARG A 102 -11.80 -9.90 1.84
N GLY A 103 -11.26 -10.54 2.88
CA GLY A 103 -10.75 -11.91 2.81
C GLY A 103 -9.56 -12.04 1.87
N SER A 104 -8.67 -11.04 1.89
CA SER A 104 -7.50 -10.94 1.02
C SER A 104 -6.29 -10.40 1.78
N ALA A 105 -5.13 -10.37 1.15
CA ALA A 105 -3.92 -9.79 1.72
C ALA A 105 -3.47 -8.60 0.86
N LEU A 106 -2.61 -7.72 1.40
CA LEU A 106 -1.89 -6.79 0.54
C LEU A 106 -1.04 -7.57 -0.47
N LEU A 107 -0.85 -6.98 -1.65
CA LEU A 107 -0.07 -7.54 -2.75
C LEU A 107 1.31 -7.99 -2.28
N VAL A 108 1.66 -9.24 -2.56
CA VAL A 108 3.00 -9.79 -2.41
C VAL A 108 3.42 -10.22 -3.82
N PRO A 109 4.04 -9.31 -4.61
CA PRO A 109 4.43 -9.60 -5.97
C PRO A 109 5.37 -10.81 -5.96
N TRP A 110 4.96 -11.86 -6.66
CA TRP A 110 5.78 -13.06 -6.77
C TRP A 110 6.80 -12.91 -7.88
N ASP A 111 6.54 -12.11 -8.91
CA ASP A 111 7.42 -11.88 -10.06
C ASP A 111 7.44 -10.42 -10.56
N GLN A 112 8.53 -10.02 -11.22
CA GLN A 112 8.74 -8.71 -11.83
C GLN A 112 7.73 -8.37 -12.93
N ASP A 113 7.25 -9.40 -13.63
CA ASP A 113 6.34 -9.26 -14.76
C ASP A 113 4.86 -9.36 -14.37
N GLU A 114 4.56 -9.62 -13.09
CA GLU A 114 3.19 -9.83 -12.62
C GLU A 114 2.36 -8.54 -12.64
N LEU A 115 2.93 -7.43 -12.16
CA LEU A 115 2.27 -6.13 -12.10
C LEU A 115 3.30 -4.99 -12.24
N LYS A 116 3.11 -4.14 -13.26
CA LYS A 116 3.97 -2.96 -13.51
C LYS A 116 3.17 -1.64 -13.40
N PRO A 117 2.75 -1.24 -12.18
CA PRO A 117 1.95 -0.04 -11.99
C PRO A 117 2.76 1.23 -12.30
N THR A 118 2.15 2.23 -12.93
CA THR A 118 2.82 3.51 -13.24
C THR A 118 2.94 4.45 -12.04
N ARG A 119 2.16 4.20 -10.98
CA ARG A 119 2.11 4.97 -9.72
C ARG A 119 2.54 4.09 -8.55
N HIS A 120 2.80 4.72 -7.40
CA HIS A 120 3.11 4.00 -6.17
C HIS A 120 1.84 3.43 -5.54
N PHE A 121 1.87 2.14 -5.23
CA PHE A 121 0.83 1.46 -4.48
C PHE A 121 1.42 0.81 -3.23
N TRP A 122 0.65 0.81 -2.13
CA TRP A 122 0.98 0.00 -0.98
C TRP A 122 0.93 -1.49 -1.32
N ILE A 123 1.96 -2.21 -0.86
CA ILE A 123 2.10 -3.66 -0.97
C ILE A 123 2.36 -4.26 0.41
N GLY A 124 2.30 -5.59 0.55
CA GLY A 124 2.43 -6.32 1.80
C GLY A 124 3.86 -6.39 2.34
N LEU A 125 4.65 -5.34 2.14
CA LEU A 125 6.05 -5.27 2.56
C LEU A 125 6.25 -4.17 3.60
N SER A 126 7.01 -4.47 4.64
CA SER A 126 7.45 -3.47 5.62
C SER A 126 8.84 -3.76 6.14
N VAL A 127 9.50 -2.75 6.71
CA VAL A 127 10.73 -2.92 7.49
C VAL A 127 10.34 -2.88 8.96
N PRO A 128 10.38 -4.01 9.68
CA PRO A 128 10.10 -4.02 11.12
C PRO A 128 11.03 -3.06 11.86
N VAL A 129 10.54 -2.39 12.91
CA VAL A 129 11.35 -1.42 13.69
C VAL A 129 12.56 -2.10 14.34
N ALA A 130 12.41 -3.34 14.78
CA ALA A 130 13.48 -4.16 15.34
C ALA A 130 14.29 -4.94 14.28
N GLY A 131 13.93 -4.82 13.00
CA GLY A 131 14.52 -5.57 11.90
C GLY A 131 15.57 -4.79 11.13
N THR A 132 16.47 -5.50 10.46
CA THR A 132 17.49 -4.92 9.57
C THR A 132 17.10 -4.96 8.09
N GLY A 133 15.90 -5.46 7.77
CA GLY A 133 15.51 -5.73 6.38
C GLY A 133 14.01 -5.80 6.15
N TRP A 134 13.66 -5.97 4.88
CA TRP A 134 12.29 -6.09 4.41
C TRP A 134 11.65 -7.42 4.85
N ALA A 135 10.41 -7.35 5.30
CA ALA A 135 9.59 -8.49 5.67
C ALA A 135 8.26 -8.44 4.92
N TRP A 136 7.89 -9.56 4.29
CA TRP A 136 6.56 -9.76 3.73
C TRP A 136 5.57 -10.12 4.83
N GLU A 137 4.32 -9.70 4.66
CA GLU A 137 3.22 -10.03 5.57
C GLU A 137 2.95 -11.53 5.71
N ASN A 138 3.27 -12.34 4.69
CA ASN A 138 3.09 -13.79 4.77
C ASN A 138 4.28 -14.53 5.39
N GLY A 139 5.33 -13.82 5.85
CA GLY A 139 6.54 -14.41 6.40
C GLY A 139 7.54 -14.96 5.37
N SER A 140 7.27 -14.86 4.07
CA SER A 140 8.22 -15.25 3.03
C SER A 140 9.42 -14.32 3.01
N SER A 141 10.57 -14.83 2.57
CA SER A 141 11.75 -14.03 2.34
C SER A 141 11.60 -13.18 1.07
N LEU A 142 11.98 -11.90 1.15
CA LEU A 142 12.14 -11.07 -0.03
C LEU A 142 13.40 -11.47 -0.79
N ASP A 143 13.22 -11.89 -2.03
CA ASP A 143 14.34 -12.03 -2.97
C ASP A 143 14.74 -10.64 -3.48
N GLN A 144 15.90 -10.16 -3.02
CA GLN A 144 16.36 -8.80 -3.27
C GLN A 144 16.88 -8.62 -4.69
N ASP A 145 17.36 -9.69 -5.33
CA ASP A 145 17.90 -9.64 -6.69
C ASP A 145 16.78 -9.55 -7.73
N ARG A 146 15.56 -9.90 -7.32
CA ARG A 146 14.36 -9.89 -8.15
C ARG A 146 13.59 -8.58 -8.13
N PHE A 147 13.93 -7.58 -7.33
CA PHE A 147 13.24 -6.30 -7.39
C PHE A 147 14.24 -5.16 -7.33
N GLN A 148 13.97 -4.07 -8.04
CA GLN A 148 14.77 -2.85 -7.86
C GLN A 148 14.45 -2.26 -6.49
N LEU A 149 15.24 -2.59 -5.49
CA LEU A 149 15.08 -2.06 -4.14
C LEU A 149 15.56 -0.61 -4.10
N GLY A 150 14.74 0.26 -3.52
CA GLY A 150 15.18 1.60 -3.15
C GLY A 150 16.38 1.51 -2.21
N LEU A 151 17.38 2.37 -2.46
CA LEU A 151 18.66 2.41 -1.73
C LEU A 151 18.49 2.67 -0.21
N ASP A 152 17.37 3.26 0.20
CA ASP A 152 17.13 3.75 1.56
C ASP A 152 16.28 2.78 2.41
N LYS A 153 16.82 1.64 2.84
CA LYS A 153 16.13 0.77 3.82
C LYS A 153 16.04 1.46 5.19
N ARG A 154 14.99 2.25 5.41
CA ARG A 154 14.76 2.93 6.70
C ARG A 154 13.96 2.01 7.64
N PRO A 155 14.43 1.77 8.88
CA PRO A 155 13.66 1.05 9.89
C PRO A 155 12.28 1.68 10.09
N GLY A 156 11.23 0.86 10.16
CA GLY A 156 9.84 1.35 10.30
C GLY A 156 9.23 1.93 9.02
N ALA A 157 9.88 1.76 7.85
CA ALA A 157 9.29 2.12 6.56
C ALA A 157 8.35 1.03 6.04
N CYS A 158 7.39 1.45 5.20
CA CYS A 158 6.48 0.57 4.49
C CYS A 158 6.83 0.55 3.00
N GLY A 159 6.65 -0.60 2.35
CA GLY A 159 7.03 -0.80 0.96
C GLY A 159 5.94 -0.39 -0.01
N THR A 160 6.34 0.25 -1.11
CA THR A 160 5.47 0.59 -2.23
C THR A 160 5.98 -0.03 -3.52
N LEU A 161 5.08 -0.41 -4.42
CA LEU A 161 5.41 -0.90 -5.76
C LEU A 161 5.19 0.21 -6.78
N LYS A 162 6.20 0.45 -7.64
CA LYS A 162 6.08 1.29 -8.85
C LYS A 162 6.96 0.71 -9.95
N GLY A 163 6.39 0.47 -11.13
CA GLY A 163 7.05 -0.23 -12.22
C GLY A 163 7.50 -1.60 -11.74
N ASN A 164 8.80 -1.83 -11.74
CA ASN A 164 9.44 -3.07 -11.27
C ASN A 164 10.26 -2.87 -9.99
N GLY A 165 10.06 -1.73 -9.32
CA GLY A 165 10.80 -1.32 -8.15
C GLY A 165 9.96 -1.31 -6.89
N ILE A 166 10.62 -1.66 -5.79
CA ILE A 166 10.08 -1.57 -4.44
C ILE A 166 10.75 -0.40 -3.74
N TYR A 167 9.95 0.58 -3.33
CA TYR A 167 10.44 1.81 -2.73
C TYR A 167 9.95 1.97 -1.28
N PRO A 168 10.83 2.37 -0.36
CA PRO A 168 10.47 2.70 1.01
C PRO A 168 9.66 4.00 1.05
N GLN A 169 8.62 3.99 1.89
CA GLN A 169 7.74 5.13 2.10
C GLN A 169 7.29 5.18 3.57
N THR A 170 6.99 6.38 4.06
CA THR A 170 6.44 6.58 5.40
C THR A 170 5.07 5.90 5.50
N CYS A 171 4.90 4.99 6.47
CA CYS A 171 3.68 4.19 6.61
C CYS A 171 2.39 5.00 6.80
N HIS A 172 2.50 6.25 7.26
CA HIS A 172 1.40 7.19 7.44
C HIS A 172 0.98 7.91 6.16
N THR A 173 1.79 7.84 5.09
CA THR A 173 1.45 8.43 3.80
C THR A 173 0.19 7.77 3.26
N ARG A 174 -0.73 8.56 2.72
CA ARG A 174 -1.93 8.02 2.10
C ARG A 174 -1.60 7.66 0.66
N LEU A 175 -1.70 6.39 0.29
CA LEU A 175 -1.55 5.91 -1.07
C LEU A 175 -2.69 4.94 -1.40
N GLN A 176 -2.91 4.74 -2.70
CA GLN A 176 -3.70 3.60 -3.14
C GLN A 176 -2.97 2.30 -2.78
N TRP A 177 -3.71 1.21 -2.66
CA TRP A 177 -3.18 -0.11 -2.31
C TRP A 177 -3.71 -1.18 -3.24
N ILE A 178 -2.99 -2.29 -3.31
CA ILE A 178 -3.40 -3.45 -4.08
C ILE A 178 -3.60 -4.61 -3.12
N CYS A 179 -4.78 -5.22 -3.18
CA CYS A 179 -5.07 -6.48 -2.50
C CYS A 179 -4.91 -7.65 -3.47
N GLN A 180 -4.50 -8.81 -2.95
CA GLN A 180 -4.40 -10.06 -3.67
C GLN A 180 -5.08 -11.20 -2.91
N LYS A 181 -5.60 -12.18 -3.65
CA LYS A 181 -6.04 -13.48 -3.12
C LYS A 181 -6.02 -14.54 -4.21
N GLU A 182 -6.06 -15.81 -3.84
CA GLU A 182 -6.21 -16.90 -4.79
C GLU A 182 -7.57 -16.85 -5.49
N SER A 183 -7.59 -17.22 -6.76
CA SER A 183 -8.83 -17.38 -7.53
C SER A 183 -9.58 -18.64 -7.11
N ALA A 184 -10.91 -18.62 -7.27
CA ALA A 184 -11.73 -19.80 -7.03
C ALA A 184 -11.73 -20.69 -8.27
N GLY A 185 -11.34 -21.95 -8.13
CA GLY A 185 -11.57 -22.98 -9.14
C GLY A 185 -13.05 -23.36 -9.21
N ILE A 186 -13.55 -23.64 -10.41
CA ILE A 186 -14.96 -23.99 -10.72
C ILE A 186 -15.03 -25.30 -11.48
#